data_AF-A0AAW2FZI0-F1
#
_entry.id   AF-A0AAW2FZI0-F1
#
_cell.length_a   1.000
_cell.length_b   1.000
_cell.length_c   1.000
_cell.angle_alpha   90.00
_cell.angle_beta   90.00
_cell.angle_gamma   90.00
#
_symmetry.space_group_name_H-M   'P 1'
#
loop_
_entity.id
_entity.type
_entity.pdbx_description
1 polymer ?
#
loop_
_entity_poly.entity_id
_entity_poly.type
_entity_poly.pdbx_seq_one_letter_code
_entity_poly.pdbx_strand_id
1 'polypeptide(L)'
;MVEADLSKLGLELSQEDQELLLDTNVIFHAAATVRFNEALRLAVNINIRGTKELLLLAKRMPNLKSFVYVSTAFSYCVHNFIEEKSYSPPIETDKILTLLDILNDKELDKITPILIDKWPNTYVFTKAIAEDTVRQYSVGIPTCIVRPSIITSTAKEPVRGWINNIYGAVGVVLGSALGLLRTLHCDPDSVAEIVPADYVISHFIAASWDTAKRRNTLLSIKDTNPDVPETERLPIYNYVSVCQNPITWRRFMKLNRNYGLQIPSKHCVWYYMFSLNKHKFVHNISEIFLHYIPGIVVDFILILSGRKPQ
;
A
#
# COMPACT_ATOMS: atom_id res chain seq x y z
N MET A 1 23.60 6.51 7.17
CA MET A 1 22.70 5.70 6.32
C MET A 1 23.25 4.29 6.37
N VAL A 2 22.40 3.32 6.70
CA VAL A 2 22.76 1.90 6.79
C VAL A 2 22.13 1.20 5.58
N GLU A 3 22.89 0.37 4.89
CA GLU A 3 22.38 -0.42 3.76
C GLU A 3 21.69 -1.68 4.29
N ALA A 4 20.49 -1.96 3.78
CA ALA A 4 19.67 -3.09 4.22
C ALA A 4 18.69 -3.50 3.12
N ASP A 5 18.39 -4.79 3.04
CA ASP A 5 17.41 -5.36 2.10
C ASP A 5 16.42 -6.27 2.83
N LEU A 6 15.15 -5.84 2.89
CA LEU A 6 14.05 -6.60 3.50
C LEU A 6 13.78 -7.94 2.81
N SER A 7 14.20 -8.12 1.56
CA SER A 7 14.03 -9.37 0.82
C SER A 7 15.04 -10.45 1.23
N LYS A 8 16.09 -10.08 1.95
CA LYS A 8 17.20 -10.95 2.37
C LYS A 8 17.06 -11.36 3.84
N LEU A 9 17.67 -12.50 4.17
CA LEU A 9 17.78 -12.95 5.56
C LEU A 9 18.64 -11.96 6.37
N GLY A 10 18.26 -11.73 7.62
CA GLY A 10 18.96 -10.79 8.50
C GLY A 10 18.95 -9.34 7.99
N LEU A 11 18.04 -8.99 7.08
CA LEU A 11 17.95 -7.68 6.44
C LEU A 11 19.21 -7.26 5.66
N GLU A 12 20.12 -8.21 5.39
CA GLU A 12 21.47 -7.93 4.85
C GLU A 12 22.32 -6.99 5.73
N LEU A 13 22.00 -6.88 7.02
CA LEU A 13 22.73 -6.03 7.96
C LEU A 13 24.00 -6.74 8.46
N SER A 14 25.12 -6.01 8.43
CA SER A 14 26.33 -6.44 9.13
C SER A 14 26.12 -6.46 10.65
N GLN A 15 26.99 -7.15 11.39
CA GLN A 15 26.90 -7.11 12.86
C GLN A 15 27.12 -5.70 13.41
N GLU A 16 28.05 -4.95 12.83
CA GLU A 16 28.33 -3.55 13.19
C GLU A 16 27.10 -2.66 12.98
N ASP A 17 26.39 -2.83 11.86
CA ASP A 17 25.16 -2.10 11.59
C ASP A 17 24.03 -2.47 12.55
N GLN A 18 23.90 -3.76 12.89
CA GLN A 18 22.91 -4.18 13.90
C GLN A 18 23.19 -3.54 15.25
N GLU A 19 24.45 -3.48 15.68
CA GLU A 19 24.86 -2.84 16.93
C GLU A 19 24.60 -1.33 16.90
N LEU A 20 24.93 -0.66 15.79
CA LEU A 20 24.63 0.75 15.59
C LEU A 20 23.12 1.04 15.70
N LEU A 21 22.28 0.18 15.14
CA LEU A 21 20.83 0.34 15.17
C LEU A 21 20.21 0.14 16.57
N LEU A 22 20.92 -0.48 17.52
CA LEU A 22 20.39 -0.71 18.87
C LEU A 22 20.08 0.57 19.65
N ASP A 23 20.71 1.70 19.31
CA ASP A 23 20.44 3.00 19.95
C ASP A 23 19.16 3.69 19.42
N THR A 24 18.43 3.06 18.50
CA THR A 24 17.20 3.62 17.92
C THR A 24 16.08 3.74 18.95
N ASN A 25 15.46 4.93 19.04
CA ASN A 25 14.30 5.16 19.91
C ASN A 25 12.95 5.05 19.21
N VAL A 26 12.88 5.29 17.90
CA VAL A 26 11.62 5.32 17.15
C VAL A 26 11.84 4.67 15.79
N ILE A 27 10.95 3.76 15.42
CA ILE A 27 10.96 3.09 14.12
C ILE A 27 9.67 3.43 13.38
N PHE A 28 9.81 3.91 12.15
CA PHE A 28 8.72 4.00 11.18
C PHE A 28 8.95 2.95 10.08
N HIS A 29 8.28 1.82 10.18
CA HIS A 29 8.38 0.75 9.18
C HIS A 29 7.37 0.99 8.05
N ALA A 30 7.79 1.75 7.04
CA ALA A 30 7.02 2.06 5.83
C ALA A 30 7.48 1.29 4.59
N ALA A 31 8.55 0.52 4.70
CA ALA A 31 9.13 -0.19 3.56
C ALA A 31 8.28 -1.42 3.20
N ALA A 32 7.91 -1.50 1.92
CA ALA A 32 7.09 -2.57 1.37
C ALA A 32 7.20 -2.59 -0.17
N THR A 33 6.97 -3.75 -0.79
CA THR A 33 6.53 -3.74 -2.20
C THR A 33 5.05 -3.41 -2.24
N VAL A 34 4.71 -2.41 -3.06
CA VAL A 34 3.34 -1.88 -3.23
C VAL A 34 2.73 -2.27 -4.58
N ARG A 35 3.41 -3.15 -5.34
CA ARG A 35 2.96 -3.59 -6.66
C ARG A 35 1.86 -4.64 -6.51
N PHE A 36 0.76 -4.47 -7.25
CA PHE A 36 -0.40 -5.36 -7.16
C PHE A 36 -0.16 -6.75 -7.78
N ASN A 37 0.78 -6.85 -8.71
CA ASN A 37 1.12 -8.08 -9.44
C ASN A 37 2.54 -8.59 -9.13
N GLU A 38 3.07 -8.27 -7.95
CA GLU A 38 4.37 -8.80 -7.54
C GLU A 38 4.31 -10.33 -7.36
N ALA A 39 5.40 -11.02 -7.72
CA ALA A 39 5.55 -12.45 -7.45
C ALA A 39 5.39 -12.72 -5.94
N LEU A 40 4.62 -13.76 -5.60
CA LEU A 40 4.25 -14.04 -4.22
C LEU A 40 5.47 -14.18 -3.30
N ARG A 41 6.53 -14.89 -3.76
CA ARG A 41 7.77 -15.06 -2.98
C ARG A 41 8.39 -13.73 -2.59
N LEU A 42 8.55 -12.83 -3.56
CA LEU A 42 9.16 -11.53 -3.35
C LEU A 42 8.29 -10.68 -2.41
N ALA A 43 6.98 -10.66 -2.62
CA ALA A 43 6.05 -9.92 -1.79
C ALA A 43 6.04 -10.38 -0.33
N VAL A 44 6.02 -11.69 -0.08
CA VAL A 44 6.07 -12.26 1.26
C VAL A 44 7.43 -12.02 1.91
N ASN A 45 8.54 -12.18 1.18
CA ASN A 45 9.87 -11.91 1.75
C ASN A 45 10.00 -10.46 2.20
N ILE A 46 9.61 -9.50 1.36
CA ILE A 46 9.70 -8.07 1.72
C ILE A 46 8.69 -7.70 2.81
N ASN A 47 7.41 -7.96 2.59
CA ASN A 47 6.34 -7.41 3.44
C ASN A 47 6.14 -8.19 4.74
N ILE A 48 6.47 -9.48 4.78
CA ILE A 48 6.20 -10.37 5.93
C ILE A 48 7.52 -10.78 6.60
N ARG A 49 8.43 -11.44 5.89
CA ARG A 49 9.70 -11.90 6.47
C ARG A 49 10.55 -10.71 6.94
N GLY A 50 10.74 -9.69 6.09
CA GLY A 50 11.46 -8.47 6.45
C GLY A 50 10.84 -7.74 7.65
N THR A 51 9.50 -7.69 7.73
CA THR A 51 8.79 -7.14 8.90
C THR A 51 9.07 -7.95 10.17
N LYS A 52 9.03 -9.29 10.09
CA LYS A 52 9.36 -10.19 11.21
C LYS A 52 10.79 -9.96 11.70
N GLU A 53 11.77 -9.94 10.79
CA GLU A 53 13.19 -9.72 11.13
C GLU A 53 13.41 -8.34 11.77
N LEU A 54 12.77 -7.29 11.25
CA LEU A 54 12.87 -5.94 11.82
C LEU A 54 12.24 -5.85 13.22
N LEU A 55 11.11 -6.54 13.46
CA LEU A 55 10.51 -6.63 14.79
C LEU A 55 11.45 -7.36 15.77
N LEU A 56 12.10 -8.45 15.35
CA LEU A 56 13.07 -9.18 16.16
C LEU A 56 14.30 -8.31 16.50
N LEU A 57 14.79 -7.52 15.55
CA LEU A 57 15.84 -6.53 15.80
C LEU A 57 15.36 -5.45 16.79
N ALA A 58 14.14 -4.93 16.59
CA ALA A 58 13.55 -3.90 17.45
C ALA A 58 13.41 -4.35 18.91
N LYS A 59 13.15 -5.64 19.18
CA LYS A 59 13.14 -6.19 20.55
C LYS A 59 14.47 -6.09 21.27
N ARG A 60 15.59 -6.01 20.54
CA ARG A 60 16.94 -5.87 21.11
C ARG A 60 17.28 -4.41 21.44
N MET A 61 16.45 -3.44 21.05
CA MET A 61 16.69 -2.02 21.26
C MET A 61 16.23 -1.58 22.66
N PRO A 62 17.15 -1.29 23.61
CA PRO A 62 16.78 -1.02 24.99
C PRO A 62 15.95 0.26 25.16
N ASN A 63 16.19 1.25 24.29
CA ASN A 63 15.60 2.58 24.40
C ASN A 63 14.43 2.80 23.42
N LEU A 64 13.86 1.73 22.84
CA LEU A 64 12.78 1.84 21.87
C LEU A 64 11.49 2.36 22.53
N LYS A 65 11.04 3.53 22.08
CA LYS A 65 9.84 4.23 22.57
C LYS A 65 8.62 3.96 21.70
N SER A 66 8.80 3.72 20.39
CA SER A 66 7.69 3.50 19.47
C SER A 66 8.13 2.74 18.23
N PHE A 67 7.35 1.74 17.85
CA PHE A 67 7.39 1.06 16.55
C PHE A 67 6.08 1.35 15.81
N VAL A 68 6.16 2.02 14.67
CA VAL A 68 4.99 2.30 13.82
C VAL A 68 5.08 1.42 12.58
N TYR A 69 4.14 0.50 12.42
CA TYR A 69 4.00 -0.27 11.19
C TYR A 69 3.02 0.41 10.24
N VAL A 70 3.44 0.67 9.01
CA VAL A 70 2.56 1.23 7.97
C VAL A 70 1.94 0.10 7.16
N SER A 71 0.65 -0.10 7.36
CA SER A 71 -0.21 -0.99 6.59
C SER A 71 -0.97 -0.20 5.52
N THR A 72 -2.21 -0.58 5.23
CA THR A 72 -3.13 0.15 4.34
C THR A 72 -4.58 -0.06 4.78
N ALA A 73 -5.44 0.94 4.56
CA ALA A 73 -6.87 0.84 4.82
C ALA A 73 -7.55 -0.28 4.00
N PHE A 74 -6.87 -0.82 2.99
CA PHE A 74 -7.38 -1.87 2.11
C PHE A 74 -6.93 -3.29 2.48
N SER A 75 -6.13 -3.49 3.54
CA SER A 75 -5.61 -4.82 3.92
C SER A 75 -6.73 -5.83 4.13
N TYR A 76 -7.88 -5.37 4.64
CA TYR A 76 -9.06 -6.20 4.90
C TYR A 76 -10.24 -5.82 4.01
N CYS A 77 -9.98 -5.44 2.75
CA CYS A 77 -11.01 -5.06 1.76
C CYS A 77 -11.99 -6.19 1.38
N VAL A 78 -11.82 -7.39 1.94
CA VAL A 78 -12.80 -8.48 1.89
C VAL A 78 -14.00 -8.24 2.82
N HIS A 79 -13.88 -7.29 3.75
CA HIS A 79 -14.96 -6.83 4.62
C HIS A 79 -15.57 -5.53 4.08
N ASN A 80 -16.88 -5.37 4.28
CA ASN A 80 -17.60 -4.15 3.87
C ASN A 80 -17.24 -2.91 4.72
N PHE A 81 -16.93 -3.13 6.00
CA PHE A 81 -16.56 -2.09 6.94
C PHE A 81 -15.28 -2.51 7.67
N ILE A 82 -14.26 -1.66 7.62
CA ILE A 82 -12.94 -1.93 8.21
C ILE A 82 -12.74 -0.95 9.37
N GLU A 83 -13.08 -1.43 10.57
CA GLU A 83 -12.84 -0.74 11.84
C GLU A 83 -11.35 -0.77 12.25
N GLU A 84 -10.99 0.09 13.19
CA GLU A 84 -9.67 0.15 13.86
C GLU A 84 -9.48 -1.01 14.85
N LYS A 85 -9.58 -2.24 14.34
CA LYS A 85 -9.38 -3.48 15.08
C LYS A 85 -8.57 -4.50 14.28
N SER A 86 -8.09 -5.51 14.99
CA SER A 86 -7.45 -6.68 14.40
C SER A 86 -8.48 -7.56 13.69
N TYR A 87 -8.05 -8.22 12.62
CA TYR A 87 -8.84 -9.21 11.89
C TYR A 87 -7.99 -10.46 11.70
N SER A 88 -8.65 -11.62 11.56
CA SER A 88 -7.96 -12.86 11.24
C SER A 88 -7.23 -12.74 9.89
N PRO A 89 -5.93 -13.08 9.81
CA PRO A 89 -5.22 -13.06 8.55
C PRO A 89 -5.73 -14.15 7.60
N PRO A 90 -5.52 -14.02 6.27
CA PRO A 90 -5.85 -15.08 5.32
C PRO A 90 -5.06 -16.38 5.58
N ILE A 91 -3.83 -16.25 6.05
CA ILE A 91 -2.94 -17.34 6.46
C ILE A 91 -2.04 -16.82 7.57
N GLU A 92 -1.73 -17.67 8.56
CA GLU A 92 -0.82 -17.31 9.65
C GLU A 92 0.60 -17.07 9.12
N THR A 93 1.28 -16.11 9.75
CA THR A 93 2.65 -15.70 9.41
C THR A 93 3.61 -16.88 9.22
N ASP A 94 3.74 -17.77 10.20
CA ASP A 94 4.74 -18.86 10.11
C ASP A 94 4.37 -19.94 9.10
N LYS A 95 3.07 -20.14 8.83
CA LYS A 95 2.60 -21.09 7.81
C LYS A 95 2.99 -20.62 6.40
N ILE A 96 2.78 -19.34 6.07
CA ILE A 96 3.15 -18.82 4.75
C ILE A 96 4.67 -18.80 4.55
N LEU A 97 5.44 -18.47 5.60
CA LEU A 97 6.91 -18.52 5.53
C LEU A 97 7.41 -19.95 5.29
N THR A 98 6.86 -20.92 6.02
CA THR A 98 7.20 -22.35 5.84
C THR A 98 6.84 -22.84 4.44
N LEU A 99 5.69 -22.44 3.91
CA LEU A 99 5.26 -22.78 2.55
C LEU A 99 6.25 -22.30 1.49
N LEU A 100 6.76 -21.07 1.65
CA LEU A 100 7.77 -20.50 0.78
C LEU A 100 9.12 -21.22 0.86
N ASP A 101 9.51 -21.68 2.05
CA ASP A 101 10.77 -22.40 2.24
C ASP A 101 10.73 -23.82 1.61
N ILE A 102 9.53 -24.41 1.48
CA ILE A 102 9.33 -25.76 0.93
C ILE A 102 9.14 -25.74 -0.59
N LEU A 103 8.30 -24.83 -1.10
CA LEU A 103 7.90 -24.83 -2.51
C LEU A 103 8.88 -24.04 -3.38
N ASN A 104 9.03 -24.44 -4.64
CA ASN A 104 9.73 -23.61 -5.65
C ASN A 104 8.78 -22.59 -6.31
N ASP A 105 9.32 -21.65 -7.10
CA ASP A 105 8.55 -20.57 -7.72
C ASP A 105 7.42 -21.07 -8.63
N LYS A 106 7.67 -22.13 -9.41
CA LYS A 106 6.66 -22.68 -10.32
C LYS A 106 5.49 -23.32 -9.57
N GLU A 107 5.75 -23.92 -8.41
CA GLU A 107 4.72 -24.48 -7.54
C GLU A 107 3.95 -23.38 -6.82
N LEU A 108 4.65 -22.36 -6.31
CA LEU A 108 4.02 -21.18 -5.71
C LEU A 108 3.10 -20.47 -6.70
N ASP A 109 3.52 -20.25 -7.94
CA ASP A 109 2.70 -19.60 -8.96
C ASP A 109 1.40 -20.36 -9.22
N LYS A 110 1.43 -21.69 -9.19
CA LYS A 110 0.22 -22.53 -9.36
C LYS A 110 -0.75 -22.41 -8.19
N ILE A 111 -0.27 -22.28 -6.96
CA ILE A 111 -1.13 -22.19 -5.77
C ILE A 111 -1.49 -20.76 -5.38
N THR A 112 -0.76 -19.76 -5.87
CA THR A 112 -0.96 -18.33 -5.54
C THR A 112 -2.42 -17.88 -5.71
N PRO A 113 -3.14 -18.23 -6.78
CA PRO A 113 -4.55 -17.86 -6.92
C PRO A 113 -5.44 -18.43 -5.81
N ILE A 114 -5.12 -19.63 -5.32
CA ILE A 114 -5.85 -20.31 -4.23
C ILE A 114 -5.54 -19.65 -2.89
N LEU A 115 -4.29 -19.25 -2.66
CA LEU A 115 -3.87 -18.58 -1.42
C LEU A 115 -4.48 -17.18 -1.30
N ILE A 116 -4.46 -16.42 -2.40
CA ILE A 116 -4.98 -15.05 -2.44
C ILE A 116 -6.51 -15.04 -2.28
N ASP A 117 -7.21 -16.02 -2.86
CA ASP A 117 -8.66 -16.24 -2.75
C ASP A 117 -9.47 -14.94 -2.95
N LYS A 118 -9.98 -14.36 -1.86
CA LYS A 118 -10.85 -13.17 -1.87
C LYS A 118 -10.10 -11.86 -2.01
N TRP A 119 -8.79 -11.83 -1.78
CA TRP A 119 -8.01 -10.60 -1.88
C TRP A 119 -7.82 -10.23 -3.35
N PRO A 120 -8.03 -8.97 -3.74
CA PRO A 120 -7.97 -8.57 -5.15
C PRO A 120 -6.56 -8.60 -5.75
N ASN A 121 -5.51 -8.62 -4.92
CA ASN A 121 -4.12 -8.61 -5.36
C ASN A 121 -3.14 -9.03 -4.25
N THR A 122 -1.90 -9.34 -4.64
CA THR A 122 -0.81 -9.80 -3.74
C THR A 122 -0.45 -8.74 -2.69
N TYR A 123 -0.58 -7.44 -3.01
CA TYR A 123 -0.22 -6.37 -2.09
C TYR A 123 -1.13 -6.33 -0.86
N VAL A 124 -2.45 -6.25 -1.04
CA VAL A 124 -3.37 -6.21 0.11
C VAL A 124 -3.39 -7.55 0.87
N PHE A 125 -3.19 -8.67 0.16
CA PHE A 125 -3.02 -9.99 0.75
C PHE A 125 -1.83 -10.04 1.71
N THR A 126 -0.64 -9.62 1.25
CA THR A 126 0.57 -9.63 2.10
C THR A 126 0.52 -8.57 3.20
N LYS A 127 -0.14 -7.42 2.99
CA LYS A 127 -0.35 -6.43 4.05
C LYS A 127 -1.26 -6.96 5.17
N ALA A 128 -2.31 -7.72 4.85
CA ALA A 128 -3.15 -8.38 5.86
C ALA A 128 -2.36 -9.36 6.73
N ILE A 129 -1.48 -10.17 6.12
CA ILE A 129 -0.64 -11.12 6.87
C ILE A 129 0.41 -10.38 7.68
N ALA A 130 1.01 -9.32 7.14
CA ALA A 130 2.02 -8.54 7.85
C ALA A 130 1.45 -7.83 9.09
N GLU A 131 0.17 -7.46 9.11
CA GLU A 131 -0.48 -6.99 10.35
C GLU A 131 -0.53 -8.09 11.42
N ASP A 132 -0.82 -9.34 11.04
CA ASP A 132 -0.72 -10.49 11.94
C ASP A 132 0.73 -10.75 12.38
N THR A 133 1.71 -10.57 11.50
CA THR A 133 3.13 -10.62 11.86
C THR A 133 3.48 -9.59 12.93
N VAL A 134 3.02 -8.34 12.78
CA VAL A 134 3.22 -7.31 13.79
C VAL A 134 2.56 -7.73 15.10
N ARG A 135 1.30 -8.15 15.07
CA ARG A 135 0.57 -8.62 16.27
C ARG A 135 1.31 -9.72 17.03
N GLN A 136 1.87 -10.70 16.32
CA GLN A 136 2.58 -11.83 16.95
C GLN A 136 3.98 -11.44 17.43
N TYR A 137 4.72 -10.67 16.64
CA TYR A 137 6.14 -10.43 16.86
C TYR A 137 6.45 -9.10 17.54
N SER A 138 5.47 -8.22 17.77
CA SER A 138 5.68 -6.96 18.50
C SER A 138 5.45 -7.08 20.01
N VAL A 139 5.13 -8.26 20.53
CA VAL A 139 4.97 -8.50 21.97
C VAL A 139 6.23 -8.06 22.71
N GLY A 140 6.06 -7.22 23.73
CA GLY A 140 7.14 -6.69 24.56
C GLY A 140 7.78 -5.40 24.03
N ILE A 141 7.29 -4.81 22.93
CA ILE A 141 7.72 -3.50 22.44
C ILE A 141 6.53 -2.57 22.15
N PRO A 142 6.66 -1.25 22.41
CA PRO A 142 5.57 -0.30 22.19
C PRO A 142 5.30 -0.12 20.69
N THR A 143 4.18 -0.65 20.22
CA THR A 143 3.90 -0.77 18.77
C THR A 143 2.51 -0.27 18.42
N CYS A 144 2.34 0.29 17.23
CA CYS A 144 1.04 0.54 16.61
C CYS A 144 1.05 0.26 15.11
N ILE A 145 -0.13 0.10 14.54
CA ILE A 145 -0.36 -0.04 13.10
C ILE A 145 -1.07 1.20 12.59
N VAL A 146 -0.61 1.76 11.47
CA VAL A 146 -1.31 2.83 10.75
C VAL A 146 -1.76 2.33 9.38
N ARG A 147 -3.02 2.53 9.05
CA ARG A 147 -3.69 2.13 7.81
C ARG A 147 -4.10 3.37 7.00
N PRO A 148 -3.20 3.95 6.18
CA PRO A 148 -3.57 5.03 5.27
C PRO A 148 -4.38 4.52 4.07
N SER A 149 -5.26 5.36 3.52
CA SER A 149 -5.91 5.14 2.23
C SER A 149 -4.98 5.47 1.05
N ILE A 150 -5.52 5.70 -0.16
CA ILE A 150 -4.72 6.02 -1.35
C ILE A 150 -4.00 7.36 -1.14
N ILE A 151 -2.68 7.31 -1.03
CA ILE A 151 -1.85 8.49 -0.85
C ILE A 151 -1.68 9.21 -2.19
N THR A 152 -1.99 10.50 -2.23
CA THR A 152 -1.75 11.38 -3.38
C THR A 152 -0.64 12.39 -3.10
N SER A 153 -0.50 13.40 -3.95
CA SER A 153 0.47 14.46 -3.78
C SER A 153 0.30 15.20 -2.46
N THR A 154 1.38 15.84 -2.03
CA THR A 154 1.40 16.69 -0.85
C THR A 154 0.44 17.88 -0.99
N ALA A 155 -0.31 18.18 0.06
CA ALA A 155 -1.17 19.36 0.09
C ALA A 155 -0.37 20.65 0.21
N LYS A 156 0.69 20.65 1.03
CA LYS A 156 1.48 21.84 1.36
C LYS A 156 2.99 21.58 1.45
N GLU A 157 3.42 20.58 2.22
CA GLU A 157 4.84 20.40 2.59
C GLU A 157 5.45 19.10 2.04
N PRO A 158 6.76 19.00 1.81
CA PRO A 158 7.74 20.11 1.77
C PRO A 158 7.60 20.98 0.52
N VAL A 159 6.97 20.46 -0.53
CA VAL A 159 6.67 21.17 -1.78
C VAL A 159 5.25 20.82 -2.16
N ARG A 160 4.38 21.81 -2.39
CA ARG A 160 2.96 21.58 -2.76
C ARG A 160 2.84 20.81 -4.08
N GLY A 161 1.98 19.80 -4.09
CA GLY A 161 1.72 18.98 -5.27
C GLY A 161 2.84 18.00 -5.63
N TRP A 162 3.85 17.85 -4.75
CA TRP A 162 4.94 16.92 -4.97
C TRP A 162 4.45 15.47 -4.91
N ILE A 163 4.95 14.67 -5.85
CA ILE A 163 4.67 13.25 -5.95
C ILE A 163 5.82 12.55 -6.67
N ASN A 164 6.14 11.31 -6.26
CA ASN A 164 7.28 10.56 -6.77
C ASN A 164 6.91 9.16 -7.31
N ASN A 165 5.63 8.85 -7.41
CA ASN A 165 5.16 7.57 -7.93
C ASN A 165 4.00 7.77 -8.91
N ILE A 166 3.72 6.73 -9.69
CA ILE A 166 2.65 6.70 -10.70
C ILE A 166 1.63 5.60 -10.38
N TYR A 167 1.56 5.13 -9.14
CA TYR A 167 0.71 4.00 -8.77
C TYR A 167 -0.72 4.46 -8.45
N GLY A 168 -1.68 3.54 -8.63
CA GLY A 168 -3.08 3.76 -8.27
C GLY A 168 -3.70 4.99 -8.95
N ALA A 169 -4.34 5.86 -8.15
CA ALA A 169 -5.06 7.04 -8.65
C ALA A 169 -4.18 8.00 -9.44
N VAL A 170 -2.89 8.10 -9.10
CA VAL A 170 -1.93 8.96 -9.80
C VAL A 170 -1.69 8.47 -11.22
N GLY A 171 -1.57 7.16 -11.40
CA GLY A 171 -1.45 6.52 -12.72
C GLY A 171 -2.68 6.75 -13.59
N VAL A 172 -3.88 6.72 -13.00
CA VAL A 172 -5.13 7.06 -13.70
C VAL A 172 -5.14 8.52 -14.15
N VAL A 173 -4.73 9.45 -13.27
CA VAL A 173 -4.63 10.88 -13.61
C VAL A 173 -3.59 11.10 -14.70
N LEU A 174 -2.40 10.51 -14.59
CA LEU A 174 -1.34 10.66 -15.59
C LEU A 174 -1.76 10.03 -16.93
N GLY A 175 -2.27 8.82 -16.93
CA GLY A 175 -2.74 8.13 -18.13
C GLY A 175 -3.84 8.91 -18.86
N SER A 176 -4.78 9.49 -18.11
CA SER A 176 -5.83 10.35 -18.68
C SER A 176 -5.30 11.69 -19.16
N ALA A 177 -4.36 12.31 -18.45
CA ALA A 177 -3.69 13.54 -18.86
C ALA A 177 -2.90 13.37 -20.16
N LEU A 178 -2.23 12.24 -20.36
CA LEU A 178 -1.49 11.93 -21.59
C LEU A 178 -2.39 11.48 -22.75
N GLY A 179 -3.66 11.22 -22.49
CA GLY A 179 -4.61 10.71 -23.48
C GLY A 179 -4.47 9.22 -23.78
N LEU A 180 -3.66 8.49 -23.00
CA LEU A 180 -3.47 7.03 -23.11
C LEU A 180 -4.64 6.27 -22.48
N LEU A 181 -5.11 6.73 -21.31
CA LEU A 181 -6.26 6.16 -20.62
C LEU A 181 -7.49 7.04 -20.86
N ARG A 182 -8.47 6.55 -21.63
CA ARG A 182 -9.65 7.32 -22.03
C ARG A 182 -10.97 6.81 -21.43
N THR A 183 -10.96 5.63 -20.85
CA THR A 183 -12.10 5.03 -20.14
C THR A 183 -11.60 4.22 -18.95
N LEU A 184 -12.37 4.19 -17.85
CA LEU A 184 -12.11 3.34 -16.69
C LEU A 184 -13.42 2.78 -16.15
N HIS A 185 -13.47 1.48 -15.85
CA HIS A 185 -14.60 0.86 -15.16
C HIS A 185 -14.57 1.24 -13.69
N CYS A 186 -15.41 2.21 -13.32
CA CYS A 186 -15.45 2.79 -11.99
C CYS A 186 -16.79 3.50 -11.82
N ASP A 187 -17.45 3.28 -10.68
CA ASP A 187 -18.63 4.08 -10.33
C ASP A 187 -18.19 5.50 -9.99
N PRO A 188 -18.59 6.52 -10.78
CA PRO A 188 -18.17 7.90 -10.56
C PRO A 188 -18.62 8.45 -9.20
N ASP A 189 -19.67 7.90 -8.61
CA ASP A 189 -20.24 8.40 -7.36
C ASP A 189 -19.69 7.68 -6.12
N SER A 190 -18.85 6.64 -6.31
CA SER A 190 -18.08 6.03 -5.23
C SER A 190 -17.02 6.98 -4.68
N VAL A 191 -16.80 6.91 -3.38
CA VAL A 191 -15.71 7.62 -2.68
C VAL A 191 -14.36 7.06 -3.17
N ALA A 192 -13.44 7.94 -3.54
CA ALA A 192 -12.14 7.57 -4.09
C ALA A 192 -11.11 7.18 -3.03
N GLU A 193 -11.37 7.50 -1.76
CA GLU A 193 -10.50 7.25 -0.61
C GLU A 193 -9.07 7.75 -0.78
N ILE A 194 -8.93 9.05 -1.00
CA ILE A 194 -7.66 9.71 -1.29
C ILE A 194 -7.26 10.65 -0.16
N VAL A 195 -6.00 10.58 0.26
CA VAL A 195 -5.42 11.43 1.32
C VAL A 195 -4.07 12.04 0.90
N PRO A 196 -3.72 13.28 1.32
CA PRO A 196 -2.44 13.91 0.98
C PRO A 196 -1.25 13.28 1.72
N ALA A 197 -0.10 13.14 1.04
CA ALA A 197 1.10 12.53 1.61
C ALA A 197 1.62 13.21 2.89
N ASP A 198 1.65 14.54 2.93
CA ASP A 198 2.14 15.31 4.08
C ASP A 198 1.27 15.15 5.33
N TYR A 199 -0.03 14.98 5.14
CA TYR A 199 -0.94 14.73 6.27
C TYR A 199 -0.82 13.30 6.78
N VAL A 200 -0.58 12.32 5.90
CA VAL A 200 -0.25 10.95 6.28
C VAL A 200 1.01 10.91 7.15
N ILE A 201 2.06 11.66 6.77
CA ILE A 201 3.30 11.75 7.56
C ILE A 201 3.04 12.40 8.92
N SER A 202 2.24 13.47 8.97
CA SER A 202 1.83 14.09 10.23
C SER A 202 1.07 13.11 11.14
N HIS A 203 0.23 12.27 10.55
CA HIS A 203 -0.49 11.22 11.26
C HIS A 203 0.46 10.11 11.77
N PHE A 204 1.50 9.72 11.00
CA PHE A 204 2.52 8.78 11.49
C PHE A 204 3.23 9.32 12.72
N ILE A 205 3.66 10.58 12.70
CA ILE A 205 4.33 11.23 13.83
C ILE A 205 3.41 11.28 15.05
N ALA A 206 2.14 11.65 14.86
CA ALA A 206 1.14 11.67 15.93
C ALA A 206 0.90 10.27 16.52
N ALA A 207 0.76 9.24 15.68
CA ALA A 207 0.60 7.86 16.11
C ALA A 207 1.83 7.38 16.89
N SER A 208 3.04 7.74 16.46
CA SER A 208 4.27 7.40 17.18
C SER A 208 4.34 8.05 18.56
N TRP A 209 4.01 9.33 18.64
CA TRP A 209 3.97 10.06 19.90
C TRP A 209 2.98 9.44 20.89
N ASP A 210 1.79 9.09 20.41
CA ASP A 210 0.75 8.48 21.23
C ASP A 210 1.15 7.07 21.69
N THR A 211 1.74 6.24 20.81
CA THR A 211 2.34 4.94 21.17
C THR A 211 3.41 5.08 22.25
N ALA A 212 4.30 6.07 22.12
CA ALA A 212 5.33 6.33 23.12
C ALA A 212 4.74 6.77 24.47
N LYS A 213 3.67 7.58 24.45
CA LYS A 213 2.97 8.02 25.67
C LYS A 213 2.26 6.87 26.38
N ARG A 214 1.68 5.93 25.62
CA ARG A 214 0.99 4.74 26.15
C ARG A 214 1.92 3.55 26.38
N ARG A 215 3.24 3.70 26.21
CA ARG A 215 4.24 2.63 26.34
C ARG A 215 4.05 1.76 27.57
N ASN A 216 3.97 2.36 28.75
CA ASN A 216 3.88 1.59 30.00
C ASN A 216 2.59 0.75 30.06
N THR A 217 1.47 1.31 29.58
CA THR A 217 0.20 0.59 29.48
C THR A 217 0.32 -0.56 28.49
N LEU A 218 0.80 -0.31 27.27
CA LEU A 218 0.96 -1.33 26.23
C LEU A 218 1.87 -2.49 26.67
N LEU A 219 2.96 -2.18 27.37
CA LEU A 219 3.90 -3.20 27.88
C LEU A 219 3.38 -3.93 29.13
N SER A 220 2.45 -3.35 29.88
CA SER A 220 1.87 -3.97 31.08
C SER A 220 0.80 -5.01 30.76
N ILE A 221 0.22 -4.97 29.55
CA ILE A 221 -0.79 -5.93 29.12
C ILE A 221 -0.10 -7.29 28.92
N LYS A 222 -0.39 -8.24 29.80
CA LYS A 222 -0.05 -9.64 29.57
C LYS A 222 -0.94 -10.16 28.44
N ASP A 223 -0.36 -10.79 27.42
CA ASP A 223 -1.09 -11.36 26.26
C ASP A 223 -2.24 -12.31 26.66
N THR A 224 -2.20 -12.82 27.89
CA THR A 224 -3.17 -13.77 28.45
C THR A 224 -4.28 -13.13 29.28
N ASN A 225 -4.35 -11.80 29.45
CA ASN A 225 -5.45 -11.18 30.21
C ASN A 225 -6.70 -11.00 29.32
N PRO A 226 -7.74 -11.87 29.44
CA PRO A 226 -8.90 -11.84 28.56
C PRO A 226 -9.76 -10.58 28.74
N ASP A 227 -9.56 -9.82 29.82
CA ASP A 227 -10.35 -8.63 30.14
C ASP A 227 -9.91 -7.38 29.35
N VAL A 228 -8.75 -7.42 28.68
CA VAL A 228 -8.26 -6.29 27.86
C VAL A 228 -8.69 -6.49 26.41
N PRO A 229 -9.54 -5.60 25.85
CA PRO A 229 -9.95 -5.64 24.45
C PRO A 229 -8.74 -5.72 23.50
N GLU A 230 -8.85 -6.48 22.42
CA GLU A 230 -7.74 -6.66 21.46
C GLU A 230 -7.25 -5.32 20.86
N THR A 231 -8.15 -4.36 20.70
CA THR A 231 -7.89 -2.97 20.27
C THR A 231 -7.00 -2.18 21.24
N GLU A 232 -7.00 -2.54 22.52
CA GLU A 232 -6.16 -1.90 23.55
C GLU A 232 -4.76 -2.51 23.62
N ARG A 233 -4.56 -3.71 23.03
CA ARG A 233 -3.27 -4.42 23.04
C ARG A 233 -2.34 -3.94 21.93
N LEU A 234 -2.90 -3.68 20.75
CA LEU A 234 -2.18 -3.15 19.60
C LEU A 234 -3.02 -2.04 18.96
N PRO A 235 -2.68 -0.77 19.20
CA PRO A 235 -3.38 0.36 18.62
C PRO A 235 -3.31 0.33 17.10
N ILE A 236 -4.46 0.51 16.46
CA ILE A 236 -4.61 0.56 15.00
C ILE A 236 -5.26 1.89 14.65
N TYR A 237 -4.67 2.62 13.71
CA TYR A 237 -5.16 3.93 13.27
C TYR A 237 -5.48 3.93 11.79
N ASN A 238 -6.74 4.18 11.44
CA ASN A 238 -7.17 4.37 10.06
C ASN A 238 -7.00 5.85 9.68
N TYR A 239 -6.25 6.12 8.62
CA TYR A 239 -6.15 7.46 8.05
C TYR A 239 -6.85 7.50 6.69
N VAL A 240 -8.14 7.81 6.72
CA VAL A 240 -9.06 7.72 5.58
C VAL A 240 -9.85 9.01 5.39
N SER A 241 -10.37 9.22 4.18
CA SER A 241 -11.11 10.44 3.83
C SER A 241 -12.61 10.36 4.14
N VAL A 242 -13.20 9.16 4.10
CA VAL A 242 -14.67 8.97 4.15
C VAL A 242 -15.32 9.52 5.42
N CYS A 243 -14.65 9.43 6.56
CA CYS A 243 -15.23 9.81 7.84
C CYS A 243 -15.29 11.33 8.06
N GLN A 244 -14.50 12.12 7.32
CA GLN A 244 -14.31 13.54 7.59
C GLN A 244 -14.47 14.44 6.36
N ASN A 245 -13.84 14.10 5.24
CA ASN A 245 -13.85 14.92 4.02
C ASN A 245 -13.78 14.03 2.76
N PRO A 246 -14.86 13.29 2.45
CA PRO A 246 -14.88 12.38 1.31
C PRO A 246 -14.80 13.13 -0.03
N ILE A 247 -14.12 12.51 -0.99
CA ILE A 247 -14.12 12.93 -2.39
C ILE A 247 -14.55 11.77 -3.29
N THR A 248 -15.52 12.00 -4.17
CA THR A 248 -15.94 11.00 -5.17
C THR A 248 -15.00 10.96 -6.36
N TRP A 249 -14.94 9.83 -7.06
CA TRP A 249 -14.16 9.71 -8.30
C TRP A 249 -14.55 10.75 -9.35
N ARG A 250 -15.85 11.05 -9.48
CA ARG A 250 -16.38 12.11 -10.36
C ARG A 250 -15.75 13.45 -10.02
N ARG A 251 -15.77 13.84 -8.74
CA ARG A 251 -15.23 15.13 -8.28
C ARG A 251 -13.70 15.17 -8.44
N PHE A 252 -13.01 14.10 -8.05
CA PHE A 252 -11.56 13.98 -8.19
C PHE A 252 -11.12 14.15 -9.64
N MET A 253 -11.72 13.41 -10.58
CA MET A 253 -11.35 13.49 -12.00
C MET A 253 -11.74 14.83 -12.63
N LYS A 254 -12.87 15.44 -12.23
CA LYS A 254 -13.26 16.78 -12.68
C LYS A 254 -12.25 17.85 -12.25
N LEU A 255 -11.76 17.79 -11.01
CA LEU A 255 -10.74 18.72 -10.51
C LEU A 255 -9.42 18.53 -11.28
N ASN A 256 -8.97 17.29 -11.46
CA ASN A 256 -7.77 16.99 -12.24
C ASN A 256 -7.87 17.48 -13.69
N ARG A 257 -9.03 17.33 -14.34
CA ARG A 257 -9.27 17.90 -15.68
C ARG A 257 -9.15 19.42 -15.67
N ASN A 258 -9.82 20.09 -14.75
CA ASN A 258 -9.90 21.56 -14.73
C ASN A 258 -8.55 22.23 -14.47
N TYR A 259 -7.74 21.67 -13.56
CA TYR A 259 -6.43 22.21 -13.25
C TYR A 259 -5.34 21.67 -14.17
N GLY A 260 -5.41 20.39 -14.56
CA GLY A 260 -4.43 19.77 -15.46
C GLY A 260 -4.44 20.35 -16.87
N LEU A 261 -5.60 20.78 -17.39
CA LEU A 261 -5.68 21.43 -18.71
C LEU A 261 -5.05 22.83 -18.76
N GLN A 262 -4.78 23.45 -17.60
CA GLN A 262 -4.10 24.76 -17.56
C GLN A 262 -2.60 24.62 -17.85
N ILE A 263 -2.01 23.46 -17.56
CA ILE A 263 -0.60 23.15 -17.77
C ILE A 263 -0.49 21.73 -18.35
N PRO A 264 -0.83 21.54 -19.64
CA PRO A 264 -0.81 20.22 -20.27
C PRO A 264 0.62 19.69 -20.44
N SER A 265 0.76 18.36 -20.48
CA SER A 265 2.05 17.72 -20.73
C SER A 265 2.48 17.87 -22.18
N LYS A 266 3.78 18.08 -22.41
CA LYS A 266 4.38 18.02 -23.76
C LYS A 266 4.38 16.61 -24.37
N HIS A 267 4.11 15.59 -23.55
CA HIS A 267 4.07 14.18 -23.94
C HIS A 267 2.64 13.69 -24.21
N CYS A 268 1.65 14.58 -24.32
CA CYS A 268 0.29 14.17 -24.67
C CYS A 268 0.26 13.52 -26.05
N VAL A 269 -0.29 12.30 -26.11
CA VAL A 269 -0.50 11.54 -27.35
C VAL A 269 -1.89 11.83 -27.92
N TRP A 270 -2.84 12.18 -27.05
CA TRP A 270 -4.19 12.56 -27.42
C TRP A 270 -4.68 13.71 -26.52
N TYR A 271 -5.65 14.48 -27.01
CA TYR A 271 -6.32 15.50 -26.19
C TYR A 271 -7.01 14.86 -24.98
N TYR A 272 -7.09 15.58 -23.85
CA TYR A 272 -7.74 15.03 -22.65
C TYR A 272 -9.19 14.61 -22.93
N MET A 273 -9.42 13.30 -22.89
CA MET A 273 -10.74 12.71 -23.00
C MET A 273 -10.77 11.48 -22.09
N PHE A 274 -11.52 11.57 -20.99
CA PHE A 274 -11.60 10.50 -20.01
C PHE A 274 -13.03 10.35 -19.48
N SER A 275 -13.53 9.12 -19.45
CA SER A 275 -14.85 8.79 -18.91
C SER A 275 -14.77 7.70 -17.85
N LEU A 276 -15.51 7.90 -16.75
CA LEU A 276 -15.76 6.89 -15.72
C LEU A 276 -17.05 6.16 -16.04
N ASN A 277 -16.99 4.85 -16.18
CA ASN A 277 -18.12 4.02 -16.56
C ASN A 277 -18.51 3.09 -15.41
N LYS A 278 -19.70 3.29 -14.85
CA LYS A 278 -20.26 2.43 -13.78
C LYS A 278 -20.58 1.02 -14.26
N HIS A 279 -21.04 0.89 -15.50
CA HIS A 279 -21.47 -0.39 -16.07
C HIS A 279 -20.36 -1.00 -16.93
N LYS A 280 -19.94 -2.22 -16.60
CA LYS A 280 -18.91 -2.98 -17.31
C LYS A 280 -19.17 -3.07 -18.82
N PHE A 281 -20.42 -3.27 -19.23
CA PHE A 281 -20.79 -3.32 -20.66
C PHE A 281 -20.41 -2.04 -21.42
N VAL A 282 -20.75 -0.87 -20.86
CA VAL A 282 -20.42 0.43 -21.47
C VAL A 282 -18.91 0.67 -21.46
N HIS A 283 -18.23 0.26 -20.39
CA HIS A 283 -16.77 0.32 -20.33
C HIS A 283 -16.11 -0.51 -21.44
N ASN A 284 -16.53 -1.77 -21.62
CA ASN A 284 -15.97 -2.66 -22.63
C ASN A 284 -16.17 -2.12 -24.05
N ILE A 285 -17.36 -1.56 -24.35
CA ILE A 285 -17.59 -0.89 -25.63
C ILE A 285 -16.64 0.31 -25.78
N SER A 286 -16.55 1.14 -24.75
CA SER A 286 -15.66 2.32 -24.77
C SER A 286 -14.20 1.90 -24.94
N GLU A 287 -13.76 0.81 -24.33
CA GLU A 287 -12.39 0.29 -24.44
C GLU A 287 -12.06 -0.13 -25.88
N ILE A 288 -12.99 -0.76 -26.60
CA ILE A 288 -12.82 -1.10 -28.02
C ILE A 288 -12.56 0.16 -28.86
N PHE A 289 -13.42 1.17 -28.75
CA PHE A 289 -13.33 2.38 -29.57
C PHE A 289 -12.24 3.36 -29.11
N LEU A 290 -11.98 3.42 -27.80
CA LEU A 290 -11.08 4.39 -27.19
C LEU A 290 -9.74 3.79 -26.78
N HIS A 291 -9.47 2.51 -26.99
CA HIS A 291 -8.14 1.94 -26.73
C HIS A 291 -7.72 1.02 -27.87
N TYR A 292 -8.46 -0.05 -28.13
CA TYR A 292 -8.05 -1.06 -29.10
C TYR A 292 -7.98 -0.55 -30.54
N ILE A 293 -9.06 0.04 -31.07
CA ILE A 293 -9.08 0.52 -32.47
C ILE A 293 -7.97 1.55 -32.71
N PRO A 294 -7.81 2.60 -31.87
CA PRO A 294 -6.73 3.56 -32.07
C PRO A 294 -5.34 2.96 -31.92
N GLY A 295 -5.15 2.01 -30.99
CA GLY A 295 -3.88 1.29 -30.85
C GLY A 295 -3.51 0.53 -32.12
N ILE A 296 -4.44 -0.25 -32.67
CA ILE A 296 -4.24 -0.99 -33.93
C ILE A 296 -3.90 -0.05 -35.09
N VAL A 297 -4.55 1.10 -35.19
CA VAL A 297 -4.27 2.10 -36.23
C VAL A 297 -2.86 2.67 -36.08
N VAL A 298 -2.44 3.01 -34.85
CA VAL A 298 -1.09 3.52 -34.58
C VAL A 298 -0.04 2.46 -34.93
N ASP A 299 -0.25 1.21 -34.52
CA ASP A 299 0.65 0.10 -34.83
C ASP A 299 0.76 -0.15 -36.33
N PHE A 300 -0.36 -0.11 -37.04
CA PHE A 300 -0.36 -0.25 -38.49
C PHE A 300 0.47 0.85 -39.16
N ILE A 301 0.34 2.11 -38.72
CA ILE A 301 1.15 3.23 -39.22
C ILE A 301 2.64 3.06 -38.86
N LEU A 302 2.95 2.57 -37.66
CA LEU A 302 4.33 2.30 -37.24
C LEU A 302 4.98 1.24 -38.12
N ILE A 303 4.26 0.14 -38.39
CA ILE A 303 4.70 -0.93 -39.29
C ILE A 303 4.97 -0.36 -40.70
N LEU A 304 4.04 0.43 -41.25
CA LEU A 304 4.21 1.08 -42.55
C LEU A 304 5.41 2.04 -42.58
N SER A 305 5.77 2.61 -41.43
CA SER A 305 6.92 3.50 -41.27
C SER A 305 8.24 2.76 -40.95
N GLY A 306 8.25 1.43 -41.03
CA GLY A 306 9.42 0.60 -40.72
C GLY A 306 9.78 0.53 -39.23
N ARG A 307 8.87 0.93 -38.35
CA ARG A 307 9.04 0.91 -36.89
C ARG A 307 8.37 -0.32 -36.29
N LYS A 308 8.80 -0.72 -35.09
CA LYS A 308 8.15 -1.79 -34.33
C LYS A 308 6.81 -1.29 -33.75
N PRO A 309 5.74 -2.09 -33.82
CA PRO A 309 4.47 -1.81 -33.13
C PRO A 309 4.65 -1.82 -31.60
N GLN A 310 3.78 -1.14 -30.86
CA GLN A 310 3.85 -0.90 -29.41
C GLN A 310 2.66 -1.43 -28.62
#